data_AF-A0A2S6U0G5-F1
#
_entry.id   AF-A0A2S6U0G5-F1
#
_cell.length_a   1.000
_cell.length_b   1.000
_cell.length_c   1.000
_cell.angle_alpha   90.00
_cell.angle_beta   90.00
_cell.angle_gamma   90.00
#
_symmetry.space_group_name_H-M   'P 1'
#
loop_
_entity.id
_entity.type
_entity.pdbx_description
1 polymer ?
#
loop_
_entity_poly.entity_id
_entity_poly.type
_entity_poly.pdbx_seq_one_letter_code
_entity_poly.pdbx_strand_id
1 'polypeptide(L)'
;MAVIAEGISVVIKKRAIRENLLQGWREFNYMVPNQTLCHDSNIARVGFLSPREVGHFIDRLERKGLIFVKNTKAIDIAVVDQQKGPTTSCRWLDFGHFPYRKKDGTIGEISACWFREHGLFQQDEEVSRKGLQLSVPANWSFEGSLSDKYIFVPDEDLQSKKFAATYIN
;
A
#
# COMPACT_ATOMS: atom_id res chain seq x y z
N MET A 1 3.28 1.58 13.07
CA MET A 1 2.60 2.48 12.11
C MET A 1 2.14 1.63 10.94
N ALA A 2 1.08 2.02 10.25
CA ALA A 2 0.55 1.31 9.08
C ALA A 2 0.63 2.21 7.84
N VAL A 3 0.55 1.62 6.65
CA VAL A 3 0.40 2.32 5.37
C VAL A 3 -0.97 2.02 4.80
N ILE A 4 -1.62 3.00 4.16
CA ILE A 4 -2.91 2.76 3.50
C ILE A 4 -2.76 1.75 2.35
N ALA A 5 -3.74 0.86 2.21
CA ALA A 5 -3.88 -0.08 1.11
C ALA A 5 -5.12 0.30 0.28
N GLU A 6 -4.92 0.90 -0.88
CA GLU A 6 -6.01 1.50 -1.67
C GLU A 6 -5.91 1.11 -3.15
N GLY A 7 -6.97 0.63 -3.79
CA GLY A 7 -6.87 0.01 -5.12
C GLY A 7 -5.96 -1.21 -5.11
N ILE A 8 -4.96 -1.25 -6.00
CA ILE A 8 -3.92 -2.28 -6.00
C ILE A 8 -2.63 -1.71 -5.42
N SER A 9 -2.16 -2.27 -4.31
CA SER A 9 -1.00 -1.77 -3.58
C SER A 9 0.20 -2.69 -3.75
N VAL A 10 1.31 -2.15 -4.24
CA VAL A 10 2.61 -2.82 -4.18
C VAL A 10 3.28 -2.35 -2.89
N VAL A 11 3.43 -3.28 -1.93
CA VAL A 11 4.07 -3.06 -0.64
C VAL A 11 5.45 -3.71 -0.64
N ILE A 12 6.47 -2.97 -0.26
CA ILE A 12 7.88 -3.38 -0.33
C ILE A 12 8.52 -3.24 1.04
N LYS A 13 9.31 -4.25 1.45
CA LYS A 13 10.20 -4.13 2.62
C LYS A 13 11.24 -3.04 2.37
N LYS A 14 11.27 -2.02 3.23
CA LYS A 14 12.32 -0.98 3.16
C LYS A 14 13.71 -1.54 3.40
N ARG A 15 13.82 -2.62 4.18
CA ARG A 15 15.07 -3.36 4.33
C ARG A 15 15.61 -3.86 2.97
N ALA A 16 14.76 -4.51 2.16
CA ALA A 16 15.15 -5.02 0.86
C ALA A 16 15.55 -3.90 -0.11
N ILE A 17 14.87 -2.75 -0.05
CA ILE A 17 15.26 -1.55 -0.81
C ILE A 17 16.69 -1.13 -0.45
N ARG A 18 17.01 -1.01 0.84
CA ARG A 18 18.34 -0.58 1.29
C ARG A 18 19.44 -1.58 0.94
N GLU A 19 19.15 -2.87 0.96
CA GLU A 19 20.14 -3.93 0.76
C GLU A 19 20.41 -4.23 -0.72
N ASN A 20 19.43 -4.03 -1.61
CA ASN A 20 19.54 -4.44 -3.02
C ASN A 20 19.71 -3.28 -4.01
N LEU A 21 19.19 -2.08 -3.72
CA LEU A 21 19.37 -0.93 -4.61
C LEU A 21 20.68 -0.22 -4.30
N LEU A 22 21.47 0.06 -5.34
CA LEU A 22 22.79 0.70 -5.21
C LEU A 22 22.73 2.05 -4.49
N GLN A 23 21.68 2.83 -4.73
CA GLN A 23 21.46 4.10 -4.03
C GLN A 23 20.29 4.04 -3.03
N GLY A 24 19.90 2.82 -2.64
CA GLY A 24 18.85 2.53 -1.66
C GLY A 24 17.56 3.32 -1.91
N TRP A 25 17.15 4.08 -0.90
CA TRP A 25 15.90 4.86 -0.94
C TRP A 25 15.86 5.90 -2.06
N ARG A 26 17.00 6.53 -2.41
CA ARG A 26 17.04 7.56 -3.45
C ARG A 26 16.68 6.97 -4.80
N GLU A 27 17.30 5.85 -5.15
CA GLU A 27 16.98 5.12 -6.39
C GLU A 27 15.54 4.63 -6.38
N PHE A 28 15.05 4.10 -5.25
CA PHE A 28 13.66 3.67 -5.14
C PHE A 28 12.66 4.80 -5.44
N ASN A 29 12.87 6.00 -4.87
CA ASN A 29 12.00 7.15 -5.16
C ASN A 29 11.97 7.51 -6.64
N TYR A 30 13.12 7.49 -7.32
CA TYR A 30 13.18 7.71 -8.77
C TYR A 30 12.49 6.61 -9.57
N MET A 31 12.32 5.42 -9.00
CA MET A 31 11.60 4.33 -9.65
C MET A 31 10.08 4.44 -9.52
N VAL A 32 9.57 5.12 -8.51
CA VAL A 32 8.13 5.26 -8.27
C VAL A 32 7.47 5.98 -9.47
N PRO A 33 6.48 5.35 -10.14
CA PRO A 33 5.94 5.86 -11.39
C PRO A 33 4.85 6.94 -11.22
N ASN A 34 4.40 7.19 -10.00
CA ASN A 34 3.27 8.07 -9.72
C ASN A 34 3.40 8.70 -8.30
N GLN A 35 2.44 9.55 -7.93
CA GLN A 35 2.48 10.30 -6.66
C GLN A 35 1.77 9.57 -5.49
N THR A 36 1.71 8.24 -5.52
CA THR A 36 1.00 7.45 -4.50
C THR A 36 1.92 6.84 -3.43
N LEU A 37 3.22 7.17 -3.46
CA LEU A 37 4.17 6.66 -2.49
C LEU A 37 3.78 7.14 -1.07
N CYS A 38 3.64 6.18 -0.16
CA CYS A 38 3.70 6.41 1.28
C CYS A 38 4.54 5.32 1.94
N HIS A 39 5.00 5.56 3.16
CA HIS A 39 5.84 4.60 3.86
C HIS A 39 5.82 4.80 5.38
N ASP A 40 6.24 3.79 6.12
CA ASP A 40 6.60 3.89 7.53
C ASP A 40 8.10 3.57 7.72
N SER A 41 8.50 3.11 8.91
CA SER A 41 9.86 2.68 9.21
C SER A 41 10.27 1.39 8.49
N ASN A 42 9.33 0.48 8.25
CA ASN A 42 9.57 -0.91 7.84
C ASN A 42 9.16 -1.20 6.39
N ILE A 43 8.08 -0.58 5.91
CA ILE A 43 7.48 -0.83 4.60
C ILE A 43 7.25 0.47 3.82
N ALA A 44 7.32 0.36 2.51
CA ALA A 44 6.91 1.39 1.55
C ALA A 44 5.78 0.84 0.70
N ARG A 45 4.87 1.71 0.26
CA ARG A 45 3.69 1.35 -0.52
C ARG A 45 3.54 2.28 -1.70
N VAL A 46 3.26 1.72 -2.87
CA VAL A 46 2.88 2.43 -4.09
C VAL A 46 1.54 1.88 -4.57
N GLY A 47 0.61 2.76 -4.88
CA GLY A 47 -0.74 2.46 -5.37
C GLY A 47 -0.87 2.52 -6.88
N PHE A 48 -1.72 1.62 -7.40
CA PHE A 48 -2.04 1.47 -8.81
C PHE A 48 -3.53 1.21 -9.01
N LEU A 49 -4.02 1.62 -10.18
CA LEU A 49 -5.39 1.31 -10.61
C LEU A 49 -5.43 0.10 -11.56
N SER A 50 -4.32 -0.24 -12.21
CA SER A 50 -4.27 -1.33 -13.20
C SER A 50 -3.28 -2.43 -12.79
N PRO A 51 -3.68 -3.72 -12.88
CA PRO A 51 -2.77 -4.85 -12.68
C PRO A 51 -1.58 -4.84 -13.65
N ARG A 52 -1.75 -4.27 -14.84
CA ARG A 52 -0.68 -4.16 -15.84
C ARG A 52 0.45 -3.25 -15.35
N GLU A 53 0.12 -2.10 -14.79
CA GLU A 53 1.12 -1.17 -14.23
C GLU A 53 1.83 -1.78 -13.01
N VAL A 54 1.12 -2.56 -12.21
CA VAL A 54 1.70 -3.34 -11.09
C VAL A 54 2.75 -4.30 -11.61
N GLY A 55 2.44 -5.09 -12.65
CA GLY A 55 3.40 -6.00 -13.28
C GLY A 55 4.65 -5.27 -13.77
N HIS A 56 4.49 -4.18 -14.51
CA HIS A 56 5.62 -3.38 -14.98
C HIS A 56 6.49 -2.80 -13.85
N PHE A 57 5.88 -2.37 -12.75
CA PHE A 57 6.61 -1.86 -11.60
C PHE A 57 7.37 -2.97 -10.87
N ILE A 58 6.77 -4.13 -10.68
CA ILE A 58 7.41 -5.31 -10.10
C ILE A 58 8.60 -5.75 -10.97
N ASP A 59 8.42 -5.87 -12.29
CA ASP A 59 9.50 -6.24 -13.20
C ASP A 59 10.70 -5.30 -13.10
N ARG A 60 10.46 -3.99 -12.89
CA ARG A 60 11.53 -3.00 -12.68
C ARG A 60 12.25 -3.22 -11.35
N LEU A 61 11.54 -3.58 -10.28
CA LEU A 61 12.12 -3.87 -8.98
C LEU A 61 12.92 -5.18 -9.00
N GLU A 62 12.43 -6.21 -9.68
CA GLU A 62 13.13 -7.50 -9.79
C GLU A 62 14.41 -7.40 -10.61
N ARG A 63 14.42 -6.59 -11.67
CA ARG A 63 15.67 -6.23 -12.38
C ARG A 63 16.71 -5.52 -11.51
N LYS A 64 16.32 -5.01 -10.35
CA LYS A 64 17.20 -4.38 -9.35
C LYS A 64 17.52 -5.30 -8.17
N GLY A 65 17.14 -6.58 -8.25
CA GLY A 65 17.50 -7.61 -7.28
C GLY A 65 16.47 -7.82 -6.16
N LEU A 66 15.34 -7.12 -6.15
CA LEU A 66 14.25 -7.46 -5.24
C LEU A 66 13.55 -8.74 -5.70
N ILE A 67 12.95 -9.48 -4.77
CA ILE A 67 12.24 -10.71 -5.08
C ILE A 67 10.75 -10.52 -4.78
N PHE A 68 9.89 -10.67 -5.78
CA PHE A 68 8.45 -10.69 -5.52
C PHE A 68 8.03 -12.03 -4.92
N VAL A 69 8.05 -13.11 -5.69
CA VAL A 69 7.59 -14.43 -5.24
C VAL A 69 8.68 -15.48 -5.37
N LYS A 70 8.92 -16.23 -4.30
CA LYS A 70 9.76 -17.43 -4.30
C LYS A 70 9.05 -18.54 -3.54
N ASN A 71 8.97 -19.74 -4.14
CA ASN A 71 8.27 -20.89 -3.55
C ASN A 71 6.86 -20.52 -3.06
N THR A 72 6.07 -19.88 -3.93
CA THR A 72 4.68 -19.43 -3.71
C THR A 72 4.47 -18.42 -2.57
N LYS A 73 5.55 -17.80 -2.07
CA LYS A 73 5.52 -16.82 -0.98
C LYS A 73 6.10 -15.48 -1.40
N ALA A 74 5.46 -14.41 -0.95
CA ALA A 74 5.95 -13.04 -1.07
C ALA A 74 7.23 -12.86 -0.24
N ILE A 75 8.32 -12.39 -0.87
CA ILE A 75 9.65 -12.27 -0.23
C ILE A 75 9.94 -10.83 0.18
N ASP A 76 10.19 -9.94 -0.78
CA ASP A 76 10.50 -8.53 -0.54
C ASP A 76 9.33 -7.61 -0.91
N ILE A 77 8.51 -8.08 -1.85
CA ILE A 77 7.36 -7.36 -2.39
C ILE A 77 6.10 -8.18 -2.10
N ALA A 78 5.01 -7.51 -1.78
CA ALA A 78 3.67 -8.08 -1.71
C ALA A 78 2.72 -7.19 -2.54
N VAL A 79 1.85 -7.83 -3.31
CA VAL A 79 0.71 -7.14 -3.96
C VAL A 79 -0.49 -7.33 -3.05
N VAL A 80 -1.19 -6.24 -2.76
CA VAL A 80 -2.33 -6.21 -1.85
C VAL A 80 -3.51 -5.59 -2.58
N ASP A 81 -4.59 -6.35 -2.66
CA ASP A 81 -5.89 -5.86 -3.09
C ASP A 81 -6.58 -5.15 -1.92
N GLN A 82 -7.14 -3.97 -2.16
CA GLN A 82 -7.80 -3.18 -1.11
C GLN A 82 -8.90 -3.97 -0.38
N GLN A 83 -9.65 -4.83 -1.05
CA GLN A 83 -10.78 -5.54 -0.42
C GLN A 83 -10.32 -6.83 0.26
N LYS A 84 -9.40 -7.56 -0.38
CA LYS A 84 -9.04 -8.95 -0.02
C LYS A 84 -7.71 -9.08 0.71
N GLY A 85 -6.89 -8.04 0.73
CA GLY A 85 -5.55 -8.09 1.30
C GLY A 85 -4.51 -8.72 0.36
N PRO A 86 -3.43 -9.32 0.89
CA PRO A 86 -2.33 -9.86 0.08
C PRO A 86 -2.79 -10.92 -0.94
N THR A 87 -2.38 -10.77 -2.20
CA THR A 87 -2.75 -11.70 -3.29
C THR A 87 -1.92 -12.98 -3.30
N THR A 88 -0.82 -13.00 -2.54
CA THR A 88 0.10 -14.13 -2.40
C THR A 88 0.40 -14.35 -0.93
N SER A 89 0.69 -15.60 -0.53
CA SER A 89 1.05 -15.93 0.85
C SER A 89 2.19 -15.04 1.35
N CYS A 90 1.92 -14.23 2.38
CA CYS A 90 2.87 -13.27 2.93
C CYS A 90 2.94 -13.43 4.45
N ARG A 91 4.16 -13.65 4.98
CA ARG A 91 4.37 -13.87 6.42
C ARG A 91 4.84 -12.64 7.18
N TRP A 92 5.22 -11.59 6.46
CA TRP A 92 5.84 -10.39 7.02
C TRP A 92 4.93 -9.16 6.94
N LEU A 93 3.76 -9.29 6.32
CA LEU A 93 2.80 -8.21 6.15
C LEU A 93 1.46 -8.64 6.73
N ASP A 94 0.89 -7.80 7.59
CA ASP A 94 -0.49 -7.89 8.01
C ASP A 94 -1.35 -6.87 7.28
N PHE A 95 -2.65 -7.15 7.24
CA PHE A 95 -3.66 -6.36 6.55
C PHE A 95 -4.95 -6.35 7.38
N GLY A 96 -5.66 -5.24 7.34
CA GLY A 96 -6.95 -5.11 8.01
C GLY A 96 -7.74 -3.91 7.51
N HIS A 97 -9.03 -3.93 7.86
CA HIS A 97 -9.98 -2.85 7.61
C HIS A 97 -10.22 -2.08 8.90
N PHE A 98 -10.29 -0.76 8.81
CA PHE A 98 -10.44 0.12 9.96
C PHE A 98 -11.51 1.17 9.72
N PRO A 99 -12.32 1.51 10.73
CA PRO A 99 -13.26 2.61 10.63
C PRO A 99 -12.51 3.93 10.45
N TYR A 100 -12.98 4.76 9.53
CA TYR A 100 -12.44 6.10 9.28
C TYR A 100 -13.53 7.14 9.52
N ARG A 101 -13.28 8.10 10.41
CA ARG A 101 -14.21 9.19 10.66
C ARG A 101 -14.04 10.26 9.58
N LYS A 102 -15.05 10.41 8.72
CA LYS A 102 -15.09 11.44 7.67
C LYS A 102 -15.29 12.84 8.28
N LYS A 103 -15.03 13.89 7.49
CA LYS A 103 -15.18 15.29 7.94
C LYS A 103 -16.61 15.66 8.31
N ASP A 104 -17.60 15.04 7.66
CA ASP A 104 -19.03 15.23 7.94
C ASP A 104 -19.52 14.47 9.19
N GLY A 105 -18.63 13.75 9.88
CA GLY A 105 -18.93 12.98 11.09
C GLY A 105 -19.39 11.54 10.84
N THR A 106 -19.64 11.16 9.58
CA THR A 106 -19.99 9.78 9.21
C THR A 106 -18.77 8.85 9.31
N ILE A 107 -19.02 7.54 9.37
CA ILE A 107 -17.96 6.52 9.41
C ILE A 107 -17.85 5.87 8.04
N GLY A 108 -16.66 5.96 7.44
CA GLY A 108 -16.23 5.16 6.30
C GLY A 108 -15.31 4.02 6.73
N GLU A 109 -14.73 3.33 5.76
CA GLU A 109 -13.75 2.26 5.98
C GLU A 109 -12.50 2.54 5.15
N ILE A 110 -11.34 2.25 5.73
CA ILE A 110 -10.06 2.22 5.03
C ILE A 110 -9.42 0.86 5.22
N SER A 111 -8.59 0.48 4.26
CA SER A 111 -7.75 -0.71 4.38
C SER A 111 -6.31 -0.29 4.61
N ALA A 112 -5.58 -1.03 5.43
CA ALA A 112 -4.21 -0.70 5.76
C ALA A 112 -3.34 -1.95 5.90
N CYS A 113 -2.05 -1.79 5.64
CA CYS A 113 -1.03 -2.81 5.85
C CYS A 113 -0.02 -2.34 6.89
N TRP A 114 0.51 -3.28 7.67
CA TRP A 114 1.63 -3.01 8.57
C TRP A 114 2.61 -4.17 8.55
N PHE A 115 3.86 -3.86 8.83
CA PHE A 115 4.89 -4.89 8.96
C PHE A 115 4.58 -5.77 10.16
N ARG A 116 4.53 -7.09 9.94
CA ARG A 116 4.35 -8.06 11.02
C ARG A 116 5.66 -8.18 11.80
N GLU A 117 5.72 -7.50 12.93
CA GLU A 117 6.76 -7.76 13.93
C GLU A 117 6.43 -9.09 14.64
N HIS A 118 7.44 -9.90 14.91
CA HIS A 118 7.25 -11.16 15.62
C HIS A 118 6.56 -10.91 16.99
N GLY A 119 5.26 -11.23 17.09
CA GLY A 119 4.55 -11.33 18.36
C GLY A 119 3.82 -10.08 18.88
N LEU A 120 3.66 -8.99 18.12
CA LEU A 120 3.16 -7.71 18.68
C LEU A 120 1.76 -7.26 18.25
N PHE A 121 1.07 -7.97 17.34
CA PHE A 121 -0.32 -7.68 17.02
C PHE A 121 -1.19 -8.94 17.20
N GLN A 122 -1.53 -9.24 18.45
CA GLN A 122 -2.77 -9.98 18.71
C GLN A 122 -3.91 -9.04 18.27
N GLN A 123 -4.68 -9.47 17.29
CA GLN A 123 -5.42 -8.62 16.35
C GLN A 123 -6.42 -7.62 16.97
N ASP A 124 -6.81 -7.74 18.24
CA ASP A 124 -8.01 -7.02 18.72
C ASP A 124 -7.77 -5.97 19.81
N GLU A 125 -6.79 -6.11 20.71
CA GLU A 125 -6.71 -5.23 21.88
C GLU A 125 -5.75 -4.04 21.75
N GLU A 126 -4.59 -4.20 21.12
CA GLU A 126 -3.55 -3.15 21.16
C GLU A 126 -3.78 -2.05 20.12
N VAL A 127 -4.35 -2.39 18.96
CA VAL A 127 -4.72 -1.43 17.92
C VAL A 127 -5.86 -0.52 18.39
N SER A 128 -6.83 -1.08 19.13
CA SER A 128 -7.95 -0.36 19.73
C SER A 128 -7.52 0.66 20.79
N ARG A 129 -6.44 0.40 21.55
CA ARG A 129 -5.97 1.29 22.63
C ARG A 129 -5.09 2.45 22.15
N LYS A 130 -4.28 2.28 21.10
CA LYS A 130 -3.32 3.30 20.63
C LYS A 130 -3.81 4.15 19.46
N GLY A 131 -4.89 3.74 18.79
CA GLY A 131 -5.33 4.34 17.53
C GLY A 131 -4.38 3.98 16.38
N LEU A 132 -4.94 3.77 15.19
CA LEU A 132 -4.14 3.46 14.01
C LEU A 132 -3.39 4.71 13.54
N GLN A 133 -2.06 4.73 13.74
CA GLN A 133 -1.21 5.70 13.03
C GLN A 133 -1.05 5.25 11.58
N LEU A 134 -1.62 6.02 10.65
CA LEU A 134 -1.69 5.70 9.22
C LEU A 134 -0.81 6.65 8.40
N SER A 135 0.03 6.06 7.55
CA SER A 135 0.79 6.75 6.53
C SER A 135 0.03 6.72 5.20
N VAL A 136 -0.25 7.90 4.65
CA VAL A 136 -0.99 8.11 3.40
C VAL A 136 -0.11 8.85 2.38
N PRO A 137 -0.41 8.77 1.07
CA PRO A 137 0.29 9.57 0.07
C PRO A 137 0.18 11.07 0.38
N ALA A 138 1.13 11.84 -0.14
CA ALA A 138 1.04 13.30 -0.08
C ALA A 138 -0.27 13.77 -0.74
N ASN A 139 -0.97 14.70 -0.09
CA ASN A 139 -2.25 15.26 -0.54
C ASN A 139 -3.43 14.28 -0.60
N TRP A 140 -3.32 13.12 0.07
CA TRP A 140 -4.45 12.19 0.17
C TRP A 140 -5.55 12.74 1.08
N SER A 141 -6.79 12.64 0.61
CA SER A 141 -8.02 12.86 1.38
C SER A 141 -8.92 11.64 1.26
N PHE A 142 -9.72 11.38 2.29
CA PHE A 142 -10.70 10.30 2.19
C PHE A 142 -11.73 10.60 1.09
N GLU A 143 -12.29 11.81 1.09
CA GLU A 143 -13.34 12.19 0.14
C GLU A 143 -12.86 12.08 -1.31
N GLY A 144 -13.61 11.36 -2.15
CA GLY A 144 -13.29 11.14 -3.56
C GLY A 144 -12.23 10.08 -3.85
N SER A 145 -11.63 9.49 -2.81
CA SER A 145 -10.65 8.39 -2.92
C SER A 145 -11.29 7.07 -3.35
N LEU A 146 -10.48 6.02 -3.57
CA LEU A 146 -11.03 4.68 -3.79
C LEU A 146 -11.60 4.09 -2.50
N SER A 147 -11.11 4.52 -1.34
CA SER A 147 -11.66 4.15 -0.03
C SER A 147 -13.06 4.71 0.18
N ASP A 148 -13.36 5.91 -0.32
CA ASP A 148 -14.70 6.49 -0.29
C ASP A 148 -15.67 5.80 -1.25
N LYS A 149 -15.15 5.31 -2.39
CA LYS A 149 -15.96 4.66 -3.42
C LYS A 149 -16.11 3.14 -3.23
N TYR A 150 -15.17 2.47 -2.55
CA TYR A 150 -15.09 1.02 -2.33
C TYR A 150 -15.34 0.15 -3.59
N ILE A 151 -15.01 0.65 -4.78
CA ILE A 151 -15.30 0.00 -6.06
C ILE A 151 -14.01 -0.56 -6.69
N PHE A 152 -14.01 -1.86 -7.01
CA PHE A 152 -13.08 -2.47 -7.95
C PHE A 152 -13.33 -1.89 -9.36
N VAL A 153 -12.27 -1.44 -10.05
CA VAL A 153 -12.40 -0.78 -11.37
C VAL A 153 -11.81 -1.70 -12.43
N PRO A 154 -12.62 -2.31 -13.31
CA PRO A 154 -12.14 -2.98 -14.52
C PRO A 154 -11.41 -1.98 -15.43
N ASP A 155 -10.43 -2.45 -16.23
CA ASP A 155 -9.52 -1.61 -17.04
C ASP A 155 -10.23 -0.60 -17.98
N GLU A 156 -11.51 -0.81 -18.31
CA GLU A 156 -12.29 0.03 -19.22
C GLU A 156 -12.75 1.38 -18.61
N ASP A 157 -12.78 1.50 -17.27
CA ASP A 157 -13.30 2.68 -16.55
C ASP A 157 -12.21 3.61 -15.98
N LEU A 158 -10.94 3.37 -16.30
CA LEU A 158 -9.79 4.03 -15.67
C LEU A 158 -9.73 5.56 -15.91
N GLN A 159 -10.36 6.08 -16.96
CA GLN A 159 -10.19 7.49 -17.39
C GLN A 159 -10.76 8.52 -16.41
N SER A 160 -11.66 8.13 -15.48
CA SER A 160 -12.36 9.06 -14.58
C SER A 160 -11.94 8.98 -13.10
N LYS A 161 -11.12 8.00 -12.71
CA LYS A 161 -10.80 7.71 -11.30
C LYS A 161 -9.34 8.05 -11.01
N LYS A 162 -9.13 8.89 -9.99
CA LYS A 162 -7.80 9.25 -9.47
C LYS A 162 -7.67 8.69 -8.05
N PHE A 163 -6.46 8.33 -7.64
CA PHE A 163 -6.13 8.38 -6.22
C PHE A 163 -6.43 9.79 -5.74
N ALA A 164 -6.99 9.96 -4.54
CA ALA A 164 -7.26 11.29 -4.02
C ALA A 164 -5.92 12.06 -3.95
N ALA A 165 -5.73 12.92 -4.94
CA ALA A 165 -4.70 13.93 -5.11
C ALA A 165 -5.36 14.94 -6.04
N THR A 166 -6.41 15.59 -5.54
CA THR A 166 -7.04 16.69 -6.24
C THR A 166 -6.11 17.88 -6.05
N TYR A 167 -5.42 18.26 -7.13
CA TYR A 167 -4.75 19.56 -7.21
C TYR A 167 -5.79 20.64 -6.86
N ILE A 168 -5.58 21.31 -5.72
CA ILE A 168 -6.17 22.62 -5.49
C ILE A 168 -5.34 23.57 -6.35
N ASN A 169 -5.93 24.06 -7.44
CA ASN A 169 -5.45 25.27 -8.12
C ASN A 169 -5.72 26.49 -7.23
#